data_AF-A0A4V2UW26-F1
#
_entry.id   AF-A0A4V2UW26-F1
#
_cell.length_a   1.000
_cell.length_b   1.000
_cell.length_c   1.000
_cell.angle_alpha   90.00
_cell.angle_beta   90.00
_cell.angle_gamma   90.00
#
_symmetry.space_group_name_H-M   'P 1'
#
loop_
_entity.id
_entity.type
_entity.pdbx_description
1 polymer ?
#
loop_
_entity_poly.entity_id
_entity_poly.type
_entity_poly.pdbx_seq_one_letter_code
_entity_poly.pdbx_strand_id
1 'polypeptide(L)'
;MLAVERAWLDWDAVILSEAEVVQLEREHDFSPTSRVEMAALHDTRLADIEDLLLQDASPRELWATTRIERLLRRALAAELEKMARGAYTVNQEAVTGDEKESDIRLASSAAHLEAVIELKIGENGYSYSDLRDALHTQLVGKYMAPEHRRVGCLLISIASHRKTWMDPNNRSWIDFEEVIARLDAEAKVLAASLGYGVFVAVRGLDLRTRKTT
;
A
#
# COMPACT_ATOMS: atom_id res chain seq x y z
N MET A 1 3.59 27.38 -29.50
CA MET A 1 3.23 27.82 -28.14
C MET A 1 1.91 27.14 -27.80
N LEU A 2 2.01 26.11 -26.93
CA LEU A 2 0.96 25.43 -26.18
C LEU A 2 -0.18 24.73 -26.95
N ALA A 3 0.08 23.49 -27.37
CA ALA A 3 -0.94 22.44 -27.38
C ALA A 3 -0.70 21.58 -26.13
N VAL A 4 -1.10 22.11 -24.97
CA VAL A 4 -1.19 21.35 -23.73
C VAL A 4 -2.56 21.64 -23.16
N GLU A 5 -3.50 20.75 -23.44
CA GLU A 5 -4.60 20.51 -22.52
C GLU A 5 -4.94 19.03 -22.61
N ARG A 6 -4.32 18.30 -21.68
CA ARG A 6 -4.52 16.88 -21.44
C ARG A 6 -5.99 16.67 -21.05
N ALA A 7 -6.56 15.60 -21.59
CA ALA A 7 -7.89 15.11 -21.30
C ALA A 7 -8.12 14.98 -19.78
N TRP A 8 -9.01 15.81 -19.27
CA TRP A 8 -9.73 15.60 -18.02
C TRP A 8 -11.15 15.28 -18.42
N LEU A 9 -11.58 14.02 -18.30
CA LEU A 9 -12.99 13.57 -18.25
C LEU A 9 -13.00 12.03 -18.33
N ASP A 10 -13.10 11.37 -17.18
CA ASP A 10 -14.33 10.66 -16.83
C ASP A 10 -14.28 10.31 -15.33
N TRP A 11 -14.74 11.22 -14.49
CA TRP A 11 -15.15 10.85 -13.13
C TRP A 11 -16.61 10.47 -13.26
N ASP A 12 -16.89 9.16 -13.31
CA ASP A 12 -18.24 8.66 -13.09
C ASP A 12 -18.75 9.25 -11.78
N ALA A 13 -19.71 10.19 -11.88
CA ALA A 13 -20.29 10.81 -10.71
C ALA A 13 -21.04 9.73 -9.92
N VAL A 14 -20.47 9.34 -8.78
CA VAL A 14 -21.11 8.41 -7.84
C VAL A 14 -22.38 9.07 -7.32
N ILE A 15 -23.54 8.52 -7.67
CA ILE A 15 -24.83 8.95 -7.12
C ILE A 15 -25.02 8.23 -5.78
N LEU A 16 -24.87 8.97 -4.69
CA LEU A 16 -25.10 8.48 -3.32
C LEU A 16 -26.60 8.43 -3.01
N SER A 17 -27.05 7.34 -2.41
CA SER A 17 -28.35 7.22 -1.75
C SER A 17 -28.39 8.02 -0.45
N GLU A 18 -29.59 8.31 0.05
CA GLU A 18 -29.78 9.03 1.32
C GLU A 18 -29.17 8.27 2.52
N ALA A 19 -29.20 6.94 2.49
CA ALA A 19 -28.56 6.10 3.50
C ALA A 19 -27.03 6.22 3.47
N GLU A 20 -26.45 6.29 2.26
CA GLU A 20 -25.02 6.51 2.05
C GLU A 20 -24.60 7.91 2.51
N VAL A 21 -25.37 8.96 2.19
CA VAL A 21 -25.08 10.33 2.68
C VAL A 21 -25.08 10.37 4.21
N VAL A 22 -26.06 9.75 4.86
CA VAL A 22 -26.12 9.68 6.32
C VAL A 22 -24.97 8.85 6.91
N GLN A 23 -24.51 7.81 6.23
CA GLN A 23 -23.35 7.03 6.65
C GLN A 23 -22.05 7.84 6.51
N LEU A 24 -21.83 8.55 5.41
CA LEU A 24 -20.70 9.46 5.23
C LEU A 24 -20.68 10.58 6.27
N GLU A 25 -21.84 11.16 6.58
CA GLU A 25 -21.93 12.20 7.60
C GLU A 25 -21.64 11.68 9.01
N ARG A 26 -21.88 10.39 9.27
CA ARG A 26 -21.62 9.76 10.58
C ARG A 26 -20.22 9.17 10.72
N GLU A 27 -19.71 8.55 9.66
CA GLU A 27 -18.47 7.75 9.67
C GLU A 27 -17.31 8.47 8.95
N HIS A 28 -17.61 9.51 8.17
CA HIS A 28 -16.68 10.25 7.30
C HIS A 28 -15.96 9.37 6.28
N ASP A 29 -16.48 8.17 5.98
CA ASP A 29 -15.95 7.26 4.97
C ASP A 29 -17.04 6.31 4.43
N PHE A 30 -16.80 5.72 3.25
CA PHE A 30 -17.67 4.74 2.63
C PHE A 30 -17.04 3.36 2.58
N SER A 31 -17.82 2.32 2.93
CA SER A 31 -17.40 0.94 2.72
C SER A 31 -17.35 0.62 1.22
N PRO A 32 -16.21 0.16 0.67
CA PRO A 32 -16.07 -0.03 -0.76
C PRO A 32 -16.88 -1.23 -1.25
N THR A 33 -17.72 -1.01 -2.25
CA THR A 33 -18.61 -2.01 -2.86
C THR A 33 -18.10 -2.50 -4.22
N SER A 34 -17.14 -1.77 -4.80
CA SER A 34 -16.48 -2.11 -6.06
C SER A 34 -14.95 -2.17 -5.90
N ARG A 35 -14.26 -2.84 -6.84
CA ARG A 35 -12.79 -2.90 -6.83
C ARG A 35 -12.14 -1.52 -7.02
N VAL A 36 -12.81 -0.62 -7.74
CA VAL A 36 -12.37 0.76 -7.94
C VAL A 36 -12.43 1.53 -6.63
N GLU A 37 -13.55 1.44 -5.90
CA GLU A 37 -13.67 2.03 -4.56
C GLU A 37 -12.67 1.42 -3.59
N MET A 38 -12.46 0.09 -3.64
CA MET A 38 -11.47 -0.58 -2.80
C MET A 38 -10.06 -0.05 -3.07
N ALA A 39 -9.71 0.18 -4.34
CA ALA A 39 -8.43 0.76 -4.73
C ALA A 39 -8.29 2.21 -4.27
N ALA A 40 -9.34 3.01 -4.40
CA ALA A 40 -9.36 4.40 -3.92
C ALA A 40 -9.17 4.47 -2.40
N LEU A 41 -9.96 3.71 -1.63
CA LEU A 41 -9.84 3.63 -0.18
C LEU A 41 -8.42 3.19 0.21
N HIS A 42 -7.91 2.16 -0.44
CA HIS A 42 -6.58 1.63 -0.14
C HIS A 42 -5.47 2.68 -0.39
N ASP A 43 -5.54 3.44 -1.48
CA ASP A 43 -4.58 4.53 -1.76
C ASP A 43 -4.72 5.68 -0.75
N THR A 44 -5.96 6.06 -0.40
CA THR A 44 -6.23 7.06 0.64
C THR A 44 -5.62 6.65 1.97
N ARG A 45 -5.75 5.40 2.39
CA ARG A 45 -5.16 4.94 3.66
C ARG A 45 -3.64 4.97 3.66
N LEU A 46 -3.00 4.68 2.53
CA LEU A 46 -1.54 4.83 2.42
C LEU A 46 -1.13 6.30 2.49
N ALA A 47 -1.88 7.20 1.85
CA ALA A 47 -1.65 8.64 1.94
C ALA A 47 -1.86 9.17 3.38
N ASP A 48 -2.89 8.71 4.08
CA ASP A 48 -3.13 9.09 5.49
C ASP A 48 -1.99 8.65 6.40
N ILE A 49 -1.37 7.48 6.13
CA ILE A 49 -0.17 7.04 6.84
C ILE A 49 1.01 7.96 6.54
N GLU A 50 1.21 8.35 5.28
CA GLU A 50 2.26 9.32 4.92
C GLU A 50 2.05 10.66 5.63
N ASP A 51 0.81 11.16 5.69
CA ASP A 51 0.42 12.37 6.40
C ASP A 51 0.58 12.25 7.92
N LEU A 52 0.19 11.12 8.52
CA LEU A 52 0.43 10.83 9.93
C LEU A 52 1.91 10.94 10.28
N LEU A 53 2.79 10.49 9.38
CA LEU A 53 4.23 10.56 9.59
C LEU A 53 4.79 12.00 9.58
N LEU A 54 3.99 13.00 9.20
CA LEU A 54 4.31 14.44 9.22
C LEU A 54 3.93 15.13 10.54
N GLN A 55 3.05 14.52 11.34
CA GLN A 55 2.44 15.17 12.50
C GLN A 55 3.32 15.06 13.76
N ASP A 56 3.05 15.88 14.77
CA ASP A 56 3.79 15.84 16.05
C ASP A 56 3.65 14.49 16.78
N ALA A 57 2.48 13.85 16.68
CA ALA A 57 2.20 12.54 17.24
C ALA A 57 2.70 11.38 16.34
N SER A 58 3.54 11.68 15.35
CA SER A 58 4.02 10.73 14.35
C SER A 58 4.74 9.53 14.99
N PRO A 59 4.42 8.29 14.57
CA PRO A 59 5.13 7.10 15.02
C PRO A 59 6.48 6.90 14.30
N ARG A 60 6.92 7.86 13.46
CA ARG A 60 8.10 7.76 12.58
C ARG A 60 9.34 7.28 13.31
N GLU A 61 9.70 7.91 14.44
CA GLU A 61 10.92 7.56 15.18
C GLU A 61 10.87 6.12 15.70
N LEU A 62 9.73 5.72 16.27
CA LEU A 62 9.53 4.37 16.77
C LEU A 62 9.61 3.35 15.62
N TRP A 63 8.92 3.61 14.51
CA TRP A 63 8.92 2.73 13.35
C TRP A 63 10.31 2.63 12.72
N ALA A 64 11.08 3.71 12.67
CA ALA A 64 12.44 3.73 12.14
C ALA A 64 13.42 2.83 12.90
N THR A 65 13.16 2.57 14.19
CA THR A 65 13.95 1.63 15.01
C THR A 65 13.54 0.18 14.84
N THR A 66 12.39 -0.10 14.23
CA THR A 66 11.85 -1.45 14.10
C THR A 66 12.52 -2.19 12.95
N ARG A 67 13.27 -3.26 13.25
CA ARG A 67 13.94 -4.12 12.24
C ARG A 67 13.20 -5.42 11.95
N ILE A 68 12.15 -5.70 12.72
CA ILE A 68 11.36 -6.93 12.59
C ILE A 68 10.10 -6.60 11.81
N GLU A 69 9.97 -7.09 10.58
CA GLU A 69 8.81 -6.82 9.69
C GLU A 69 7.48 -7.13 10.37
N ARG A 70 7.40 -8.23 11.11
CA ARG A 70 6.19 -8.60 11.87
C ARG A 70 5.76 -7.52 12.87
N LEU A 71 6.71 -6.81 13.49
CA LEU A 71 6.39 -5.74 14.44
C LEU A 71 5.94 -4.47 13.70
N LEU A 72 6.64 -4.09 12.62
CA LEU A 72 6.26 -2.91 11.84
C LEU A 72 4.90 -3.11 11.18
N ARG A 73 4.63 -4.31 10.65
CA ARG A 73 3.34 -4.69 10.09
C ARG A 73 2.20 -4.56 11.11
N ARG A 74 2.40 -5.06 12.33
CA ARG A 74 1.41 -4.93 13.42
C ARG A 74 1.14 -3.48 13.78
N ALA A 75 2.19 -2.66 13.82
CA ALA A 75 2.06 -1.24 14.10
C ALA A 75 1.29 -0.51 12.98
N LEU A 76 1.63 -0.78 11.73
CA LEU A 76 0.94 -0.23 10.56
C LEU A 76 -0.54 -0.65 10.55
N ALA A 77 -0.82 -1.93 10.75
CA ALA A 77 -2.17 -2.46 10.82
C ALA A 77 -2.99 -1.85 11.97
N ALA A 78 -2.37 -1.54 13.11
CA ALA A 78 -3.04 -0.86 14.21
C ALA A 78 -3.41 0.59 13.87
N GLU A 79 -2.61 1.31 13.08
CA GLU A 79 -2.99 2.65 12.60
C GLU A 79 -4.10 2.57 11.54
N LEU A 80 -4.02 1.61 10.62
CA LEU A 80 -5.08 1.36 9.64
C LEU A 80 -6.41 1.03 10.32
N GLU A 81 -6.41 0.21 11.37
CA GLU A 81 -7.62 -0.11 12.13
C GLU A 81 -8.25 1.15 12.77
N LYS A 82 -7.45 2.08 13.29
CA LYS A 82 -7.97 3.37 13.81
C LYS A 82 -8.56 4.25 12.70
N MET A 83 -8.03 4.14 11.49
CA MET A 83 -8.51 4.87 10.31
C MET A 83 -9.74 4.21 9.66
N ALA A 84 -10.11 3.00 10.08
CA ALA A 84 -11.13 2.21 9.40
C ALA A 84 -12.53 2.81 9.46
N ARG A 85 -12.91 3.40 10.59
CA ARG A 85 -14.20 4.11 10.80
C ARG A 85 -15.44 3.34 10.31
N GLY A 86 -15.41 2.01 10.34
CA GLY A 86 -16.49 1.15 9.87
C GLY A 86 -16.44 0.77 8.38
N ALA A 87 -15.62 1.44 7.56
CA ALA A 87 -15.52 1.19 6.12
C ALA A 87 -14.90 -0.19 5.79
N TYR A 88 -14.01 -0.67 6.65
CA TYR A 88 -13.35 -1.97 6.52
C TYR A 88 -12.96 -2.52 7.89
N THR A 89 -12.47 -3.77 7.90
CA THR A 89 -11.80 -4.39 9.04
C THR A 89 -10.36 -4.76 8.66
N VAL A 90 -9.42 -4.70 9.62
CA VAL A 90 -8.05 -5.13 9.37
C VAL A 90 -7.86 -6.58 9.82
N ASN A 91 -7.72 -7.47 8.84
CA ASN A 91 -7.39 -8.87 9.10
C ASN A 91 -5.87 -9.08 9.06
N GLN A 92 -5.35 -9.62 10.14
CA GLN A 92 -4.04 -10.29 10.19
C GLN A 92 -4.34 -11.74 10.52
N GLU A 93 -4.16 -12.68 9.59
CA GLU A 93 -4.51 -14.09 9.86
C GLU A 93 -3.82 -14.60 11.14
N ALA A 94 -4.63 -15.22 12.00
CA ALA A 94 -4.18 -15.72 13.29
C ALA A 94 -3.18 -16.87 13.08
N VAL A 95 -2.03 -16.76 13.76
CA VAL A 95 -0.93 -17.73 13.75
C VAL A 95 -1.44 -19.09 14.22
N THR A 96 -1.88 -19.94 13.29
CA THR A 96 -2.17 -21.35 13.54
C THR A 96 -1.32 -22.21 12.61
N GLY A 97 -0.43 -23.00 13.21
CA GLY A 97 0.24 -24.13 12.57
C GLY A 97 1.34 -23.78 11.59
N ASP A 98 1.01 -23.58 10.32
CA ASP A 98 1.94 -23.95 9.25
C ASP A 98 2.14 -22.92 8.12
N GLU A 99 1.31 -21.87 8.02
CA GLU A 99 1.60 -20.73 7.14
C GLU A 99 1.38 -19.40 7.87
N LYS A 100 2.47 -18.64 8.03
CA LYS A 100 2.45 -17.28 8.59
C LYS A 100 2.29 -16.30 7.44
N GLU A 101 1.06 -15.90 7.14
CA GLU A 101 0.83 -14.82 6.19
C GLU A 101 1.52 -13.52 6.66
N SER A 102 2.25 -12.87 5.75
CA SER A 102 3.09 -11.70 6.03
C SER A 102 2.44 -10.37 5.65
N ASP A 103 1.22 -10.40 5.12
CA ASP A 103 0.49 -9.26 4.60
C ASP A 103 -0.49 -8.64 5.64
N ILE A 104 -0.98 -7.44 5.32
CA ILE A 104 -2.09 -6.77 5.99
C ILE A 104 -3.26 -6.77 5.02
N ARG A 105 -4.45 -7.17 5.48
CA ARG A 105 -5.66 -7.16 4.65
C ARG A 105 -6.67 -6.15 5.15
N LEU A 106 -7.15 -5.30 4.26
CA LEU A 106 -8.29 -4.42 4.50
C LEU A 106 -9.51 -5.10 3.86
N ALA A 107 -10.45 -5.57 4.67
CA ALA A 107 -11.65 -6.25 4.18
C ALA A 107 -12.86 -5.32 4.26
N SER A 108 -13.50 -5.05 3.13
CA SER A 108 -14.69 -4.19 3.07
C SER A 108 -15.79 -4.69 4.00
N SER A 109 -16.45 -3.78 4.70
CA SER A 109 -17.61 -4.10 5.53
C SER A 109 -18.89 -4.28 4.72
N ALA A 110 -18.94 -3.83 3.46
CA ALA A 110 -20.14 -3.83 2.62
C ALA A 110 -20.13 -4.86 1.48
N ALA A 111 -18.95 -5.37 1.10
CA ALA A 111 -18.81 -6.33 0.01
C ALA A 111 -17.70 -7.35 0.29
N HIS A 112 -17.73 -8.50 -0.40
CA HIS A 112 -16.65 -9.48 -0.34
C HIS A 112 -15.48 -9.01 -1.22
N LEU A 113 -14.77 -7.99 -0.76
CA LEU A 113 -13.61 -7.36 -1.40
C LEU A 113 -12.54 -7.12 -0.35
N GLU A 114 -11.29 -7.40 -0.71
CA GLU A 114 -10.15 -7.09 0.15
C GLU A 114 -9.01 -6.46 -0.63
N ALA A 115 -8.23 -5.64 0.08
CA ALA A 115 -6.98 -5.06 -0.40
C ALA A 115 -5.83 -5.57 0.47
N VAL A 116 -4.65 -5.75 -0.15
CA VAL A 116 -3.51 -6.40 0.47
C VAL A 116 -2.29 -5.48 0.50
N ILE A 117 -1.65 -5.34 1.66
CA ILE A 117 -0.34 -4.67 1.79
C ILE A 117 0.72 -5.70 2.15
N GLU A 118 1.70 -5.89 1.28
CA GLU A 118 2.92 -6.64 1.59
C GLU A 118 4.02 -5.65 1.99
N LEU A 119 4.59 -5.82 3.18
CA LEU A 119 5.59 -4.90 3.74
C LEU A 119 7.00 -5.50 3.69
N LYS A 120 7.97 -4.75 3.15
CA LYS A 120 9.40 -5.05 3.23
C LYS A 120 10.19 -3.94 3.92
N ILE A 121 11.06 -4.30 4.86
CA ILE A 121 12.02 -3.36 5.47
C ILE A 121 13.29 -3.33 4.64
N GLY A 122 13.63 -2.19 4.03
CA GLY A 122 14.79 -2.04 3.15
C GLY A 122 16.12 -2.40 3.81
N GLU A 123 16.27 -2.16 5.11
CA GLU A 123 17.47 -2.54 5.86
C GLU A 123 17.64 -4.05 6.10
N ASN A 124 16.65 -4.89 5.78
CA ASN A 124 16.70 -6.35 6.03
C ASN A 124 17.48 -7.13 4.94
N GLY A 125 18.30 -6.46 4.14
CA GLY A 125 19.22 -7.11 3.22
C GLY A 125 18.63 -7.48 1.85
N TYR A 126 17.39 -7.09 1.55
CA TYR A 126 16.80 -7.32 0.23
C TYR A 126 17.60 -6.64 -0.87
N SER A 127 17.92 -7.42 -1.91
CA SER A 127 18.35 -6.92 -3.21
C SER A 127 17.17 -6.36 -4.00
N TYR A 128 17.45 -5.68 -5.11
CA TYR A 128 16.39 -5.23 -6.01
C TYR A 128 15.59 -6.41 -6.59
N SER A 129 16.27 -7.53 -6.90
CA SER A 129 15.60 -8.75 -7.37
C SER A 129 14.68 -9.35 -6.31
N ASP A 130 15.07 -9.35 -5.03
CA ASP A 130 14.21 -9.86 -3.96
C ASP A 130 12.94 -9.00 -3.81
N LEU A 131 13.04 -7.68 -4.02
CA LEU A 131 11.88 -6.78 -4.01
C LEU A 131 10.98 -7.01 -5.23
N ARG A 132 11.55 -7.29 -6.40
CA ARG A 132 10.77 -7.74 -7.57
C ARG A 132 10.07 -9.06 -7.30
N ASP A 133 10.73 -10.02 -6.68
CA ASP A 133 10.12 -11.30 -6.33
C ASP A 133 9.00 -11.13 -5.29
N ALA A 134 9.15 -10.19 -4.35
CA ALA A 134 8.07 -9.81 -3.43
C ALA A 134 6.86 -9.24 -4.17
N LEU A 135 7.06 -8.41 -5.19
CA LEU A 135 5.98 -7.88 -6.04
C LEU A 135 5.29 -9.00 -6.85
N HIS A 136 6.07 -9.76 -7.61
CA HIS A 136 5.54 -10.74 -8.57
C HIS A 136 5.01 -12.00 -7.90
N THR A 137 5.81 -12.60 -7.04
CA THR A 137 5.53 -13.94 -6.52
C THR A 137 4.71 -13.87 -5.24
N GLN A 138 5.08 -12.97 -4.32
CA GLN A 138 4.40 -12.89 -3.02
C GLN A 138 3.10 -12.10 -3.14
N LEU A 139 3.16 -10.82 -3.51
CA LEU A 139 1.97 -9.97 -3.59
C LEU A 139 1.02 -10.44 -4.70
N VAL A 140 1.46 -10.41 -5.96
CA VAL A 140 0.59 -10.72 -7.10
C VAL A 140 0.28 -12.23 -7.19
N GLY A 141 1.31 -13.07 -7.14
CA GLY A 141 1.19 -14.51 -7.37
C GLY A 141 0.54 -15.30 -6.24
N LYS A 142 0.71 -14.88 -4.98
CA LYS A 142 0.18 -15.58 -3.80
C LYS A 142 -0.98 -14.81 -3.16
N TYR A 143 -0.74 -13.61 -2.65
CA TYR A 143 -1.72 -12.93 -1.78
C TYR A 143 -2.90 -12.34 -2.55
N MET A 144 -2.67 -11.89 -3.78
CA MET A 144 -3.71 -11.38 -4.67
C MET A 144 -4.32 -12.46 -5.56
N ALA A 145 -3.97 -13.74 -5.38
CA ALA A 145 -4.49 -14.83 -6.22
C ALA A 145 -6.02 -15.02 -6.13
N PRO A 146 -6.69 -14.84 -4.97
CA PRO A 146 -8.15 -14.92 -4.88
C PRO A 146 -8.87 -13.79 -5.64
N GLU A 147 -10.05 -14.07 -6.19
CA GLU A 147 -10.81 -13.13 -7.03
C GLU A 147 -11.28 -11.86 -6.30
N HIS A 148 -11.53 -11.95 -5.00
CA HIS A 148 -11.90 -10.80 -4.16
C HIS A 148 -10.70 -9.95 -3.73
N ARG A 149 -9.45 -10.40 -4.01
CA ARG A 149 -8.18 -9.75 -3.60
C ARG A 149 -7.42 -9.18 -4.79
N ARG A 150 -8.05 -8.28 -5.53
CA ARG A 150 -7.46 -7.69 -6.75
C ARG A 150 -6.91 -6.28 -6.55
N VAL A 151 -6.82 -5.83 -5.30
CA VAL A 151 -6.16 -4.57 -4.92
C VAL A 151 -4.98 -4.89 -4.03
N GLY A 152 -3.80 -4.36 -4.35
CA GLY A 152 -2.63 -4.56 -3.50
C GLY A 152 -1.52 -3.54 -3.65
N CYS A 153 -0.65 -3.48 -2.62
CA CYS A 153 0.53 -2.65 -2.61
C CYS A 153 1.73 -3.38 -2.01
N LEU A 154 2.87 -3.26 -2.67
CA LEU A 154 4.16 -3.54 -2.06
C LEU A 154 4.64 -2.25 -1.37
N LEU A 155 4.62 -2.25 -0.05
CA LEU A 155 5.10 -1.15 0.77
C LEU A 155 6.55 -1.43 1.20
N ILE A 156 7.47 -0.55 0.83
CA ILE A 156 8.89 -0.71 1.17
C ILE A 156 9.29 0.42 2.12
N SER A 157 9.71 0.09 3.33
CA SER A 157 10.16 1.09 4.30
C SER A 157 11.67 1.30 4.28
N ILE A 158 12.12 2.52 4.57
CA ILE A 158 13.51 2.81 4.89
C ILE A 158 13.63 3.69 6.12
N ALA A 159 14.71 3.51 6.88
CA ALA A 159 15.06 4.38 8.01
C ALA A 159 16.47 4.97 7.87
N SER A 160 17.31 4.42 6.98
CA SER A 160 18.69 4.84 6.79
C SER A 160 18.87 5.62 5.49
N HIS A 161 19.46 6.83 5.58
CA HIS A 161 19.92 7.61 4.42
C HIS A 161 21.01 6.91 3.59
N ARG A 162 21.66 5.88 4.14
CA ARG A 162 22.71 5.12 3.45
C ARG A 162 22.19 3.92 2.67
N LYS A 163 20.91 3.58 2.83
CA LYS A 163 20.36 2.40 2.19
C LYS A 163 20.22 2.64 0.69
N THR A 164 20.91 1.82 -0.08
CA THR A 164 20.84 1.75 -1.55
C THR A 164 20.72 0.30 -1.99
N TRP A 165 20.43 0.10 -3.27
CA TRP A 165 20.34 -1.20 -3.90
C TRP A 165 21.26 -1.24 -5.12
N MET A 166 21.75 -2.44 -5.45
CA MET A 166 22.50 -2.64 -6.68
C MET A 166 21.52 -2.96 -7.80
N ASP A 167 21.62 -2.24 -8.92
CA ASP A 167 20.90 -2.53 -10.15
C ASP A 167 21.42 -3.86 -10.74
N PRO A 168 20.54 -4.84 -10.98
CA PRO A 168 20.96 -6.15 -11.50
C PRO A 168 21.50 -6.10 -12.94
N ASN A 169 21.15 -5.08 -13.73
CA ASN A 169 21.49 -5.00 -15.15
C ASN A 169 22.86 -4.38 -15.39
N ASN A 170 23.15 -3.27 -14.73
CA ASN A 170 24.38 -2.47 -14.97
C ASN A 170 25.31 -2.39 -13.74
N ARG A 171 24.89 -2.96 -12.60
CA ARG A 171 25.63 -2.98 -11.32
C ARG A 171 25.88 -1.60 -10.71
N SER A 172 25.16 -0.56 -11.13
CA SER A 172 25.17 0.73 -10.46
C SER A 172 24.38 0.68 -9.15
N TRP A 173 24.67 1.60 -8.23
CA TRP A 173 23.86 1.79 -7.04
C TRP A 173 22.69 2.72 -7.36
N ILE A 174 21.49 2.31 -6.97
CA ILE A 174 20.25 3.08 -7.10
C ILE A 174 19.70 3.42 -5.72
N ASP A 175 19.12 4.61 -5.60
CA ASP A 175 18.54 5.10 -4.35
C ASP A 175 17.11 4.56 -4.16
N PHE A 176 16.47 4.98 -3.06
CA PHE A 176 15.17 4.49 -2.68
C PHE A 176 14.08 4.96 -3.65
N GLU A 177 14.12 6.23 -4.02
CA GLU A 177 13.19 6.87 -4.93
C GLU A 177 13.22 6.17 -6.30
N GLU A 178 14.40 5.83 -6.80
CA GLU A 178 14.58 5.07 -8.03
C GLU A 178 14.06 3.63 -7.92
N VAL A 179 14.30 2.94 -6.79
CA VAL A 179 13.74 1.60 -6.55
C VAL A 179 12.20 1.63 -6.58
N ILE A 180 11.57 2.56 -5.87
CA ILE A 180 10.10 2.69 -5.85
C ILE A 180 9.58 2.98 -7.25
N ALA A 181 10.18 3.95 -7.96
CA ALA A 181 9.72 4.34 -9.29
C ALA A 181 9.79 3.18 -10.31
N ARG A 182 10.87 2.40 -10.28
CA ARG A 182 11.04 1.26 -11.20
C ARG A 182 10.08 0.11 -10.88
N LEU A 183 9.91 -0.23 -9.60
CA LEU A 183 8.97 -1.29 -9.18
C LEU A 183 7.51 -0.89 -9.40
N ASP A 184 7.16 0.39 -9.22
CA ASP A 184 5.80 0.88 -9.49
C ASP A 184 5.48 0.89 -10.99
N ALA A 185 6.45 1.25 -11.84
CA ALA A 185 6.30 1.10 -13.28
C ALA A 185 6.07 -0.36 -13.69
N GLU A 186 6.75 -1.29 -13.04
CA GLU A 186 6.56 -2.72 -13.25
C GLU A 186 5.20 -3.22 -12.74
N ALA A 187 4.74 -2.76 -11.58
CA ALA A 187 3.42 -3.05 -11.04
C ALA A 187 2.29 -2.62 -11.99
N LYS A 188 2.43 -1.44 -12.63
CA LYS A 188 1.49 -0.96 -13.66
C LYS A 188 1.41 -1.88 -14.87
N VAL A 189 2.56 -2.41 -15.33
CA VAL A 189 2.60 -3.39 -16.42
C VAL A 189 1.93 -4.70 -15.99
N LEU A 190 2.18 -5.16 -14.76
CA LEU A 190 1.55 -6.36 -14.21
C LEU A 190 0.02 -6.22 -14.13
N ALA A 191 -0.47 -5.13 -13.55
CA ALA A 191 -1.90 -4.84 -13.47
C ALA A 191 -2.57 -4.85 -14.86
N ALA A 192 -1.93 -4.21 -15.85
CA ALA A 192 -2.43 -4.23 -17.22
C ALA A 192 -2.48 -5.63 -17.84
N SER A 193 -1.53 -6.51 -17.49
CA SER A 193 -1.46 -7.90 -18.01
C SER A 193 -2.47 -8.86 -17.38
N LEU A 194 -2.87 -8.63 -16.13
CA LEU A 194 -3.80 -9.50 -15.38
C LEU A 194 -5.27 -9.25 -15.73
N GLY A 195 -5.55 -8.17 -16.45
CA GLY A 195 -6.88 -7.82 -16.94
C GLY A 195 -7.62 -6.79 -16.08
N TYR A 196 -8.89 -6.58 -16.43
CA TYR A 196 -9.69 -5.51 -15.86
C TYR A 196 -9.91 -5.67 -14.35
N GLY A 197 -9.82 -4.55 -13.62
CA GLY A 197 -10.10 -4.48 -12.20
C GLY A 197 -9.01 -5.07 -11.30
N VAL A 198 -7.77 -5.13 -11.78
CA VAL A 198 -6.58 -5.41 -10.93
C VAL A 198 -5.82 -4.10 -10.69
N PHE A 199 -5.57 -3.79 -9.43
CA PHE A 199 -4.86 -2.59 -8.98
C PHE A 199 -3.65 -3.02 -8.17
N VAL A 200 -2.45 -2.71 -8.67
CA VAL A 200 -1.19 -3.00 -8.00
C VAL A 200 -0.36 -1.73 -7.96
N ALA A 201 0.14 -1.36 -6.78
CA ALA A 201 1.01 -0.22 -6.59
C ALA A 201 2.28 -0.61 -5.84
N VAL A 202 3.32 0.22 -5.95
CA VAL A 202 4.48 0.16 -5.06
C VAL A 202 4.66 1.51 -4.39
N ARG A 203 4.71 1.53 -3.06
CA ARG A 203 4.82 2.75 -2.26
C ARG A 203 6.02 2.69 -1.33
N GLY A 204 6.62 3.85 -1.10
CA GLY A 204 7.72 4.01 -0.18
C GLY A 204 7.25 4.51 1.18
N LEU A 205 7.59 3.82 2.27
CA LEU A 205 7.41 4.30 3.63
C LEU A 205 8.73 4.91 4.13
N ASP A 206 8.94 6.19 3.86
CA ASP A 206 10.16 6.89 4.26
C ASP A 206 10.12 7.30 5.74
N LEU A 207 10.85 6.56 6.57
CA LEU A 207 11.01 6.78 8.01
C LEU A 207 12.34 7.43 8.38
N ARG A 208 13.15 7.86 7.39
CA ARG A 208 14.40 8.58 7.65
C ARG A 208 14.13 9.81 8.51
N THR A 209 15.10 10.16 9.35
CA THR A 209 15.06 11.42 10.11
C THR A 209 15.01 12.57 9.13
N ARG A 210 14.00 13.41 9.28
CA ARG A 210 13.91 14.66 8.51
C ARG A 210 14.96 15.62 9.04
N LYS A 211 15.65 16.32 8.15
CA LYS A 211 16.48 17.44 8.57
C LYS A 211 15.53 18.53 9.02
N THR A 212 15.54 18.88 10.29
CA THR A 212 14.90 20.10 10.78
C THR A 212 15.64 21.26 10.12
N THR A 213 14.98 21.97 9.22
CA THR A 213 15.48 23.24 8.68
C THR A 213 15.33 24.32 9.74
#